data_AF-A0A7W1IYS5-F1
#
_entry.id   AF-A0A7W1IYS5-F1
#
_cell.length_a   1.000
_cell.length_b   1.000
_cell.length_c   1.000
_cell.angle_alpha   90.00
_cell.angle_beta   90.00
_cell.angle_gamma   90.00
#
_symmetry.space_group_name_H-M   'P 1'
#
loop_
_entity.id
_entity.type
_entity.pdbx_description
1 polymer ?
#
loop_
_entity_poly.entity_id
_entity_poly.type
_entity_poly.pdbx_seq_one_letter_code
_entity_poly.pdbx_strand_id
1 'polypeptide(L)'
;MVPPVHPLARGTKVVTLQGETEFDNEGEERVTSPGSVGRITGIANERDNGDPGFCYDLEFDDGQWVTRDDFELDDSTRYRVVG
;
A
#
# COMPACT_ATOMS: atom_id res chain seq x y z
N MET A 1 2.18 11.05 -13.88
CA MET A 1 2.93 11.23 -12.61
C MET A 1 4.28 10.56 -12.78
N VAL A 2 5.33 11.05 -12.12
CA VAL A 2 6.63 10.37 -12.08
C VAL A 2 6.52 9.25 -11.04
N PRO A 3 7.00 8.02 -11.33
CA PRO A 3 7.00 6.94 -10.34
C PRO A 3 7.79 7.34 -9.08
N PRO A 4 7.36 6.90 -7.88
CA PRO A 4 8.16 7.05 -6.67
C PRO A 4 9.56 6.44 -6.80
N VAL A 5 10.50 6.91 -5.99
CA VAL A 5 11.82 6.29 -5.85
C VAL A 5 11.80 5.39 -4.63
N HIS A 6 12.09 4.11 -4.83
CA HIS A 6 12.16 3.12 -3.78
C HIS A 6 13.59 3.01 -3.19
N PRO A 7 13.74 2.66 -1.89
CA PRO A 7 12.66 2.39 -0.94
C PRO A 7 11.94 3.67 -0.51
N LEU A 8 10.63 3.56 -0.34
CA LEU A 8 9.85 4.61 0.33
C LEU A 8 10.14 4.59 1.84
N ALA A 9 10.12 5.76 2.47
CA ALA A 9 10.36 5.86 3.90
C ALA A 9 9.12 5.45 4.71
N ARG A 10 9.34 4.93 5.93
CA ARG A 10 8.25 4.80 6.90
C ARG A 10 7.61 6.16 7.14
N GLY A 11 6.29 6.19 7.26
CA GLY A 11 5.50 7.40 7.39
C GLY A 11 5.19 8.11 6.06
N THR A 12 5.77 7.68 4.93
CA THR A 12 5.32 8.13 3.61
C THR A 12 3.83 7.84 3.46
N LYS A 13 3.08 8.85 3.02
CA LYS A 13 1.64 8.75 2.83
C LYS A 13 1.34 8.17 1.46
N VAL A 14 0.33 7.31 1.40
CA VAL A 14 -0.16 6.70 0.17
C VAL A 14 -1.66 6.92 0.12
N VAL A 15 -2.18 7.31 -1.05
CA VAL A 15 -3.62 7.41 -1.28
C VAL A 15 -4.05 6.24 -2.18
N THR A 16 -5.02 5.44 -1.74
CA THR A 16 -5.65 4.45 -2.63
C THR A 16 -6.65 5.17 -3.53
N LEU A 17 -6.57 4.95 -4.84
CA LEU A 17 -7.39 5.62 -5.85
C LEU A 17 -8.63 4.80 -6.22
N GLN A 18 -8.57 3.48 -6.02
CA GLN A 18 -9.66 2.55 -6.32
C GLN A 18 -10.29 1.96 -5.06
N GLY A 19 -9.70 2.19 -3.89
CA GLY A 19 -10.09 1.55 -2.63
C GLY A 19 -9.41 0.19 -2.46
N GLU A 20 -9.56 -0.40 -1.28
CA GLU A 20 -9.09 -1.74 -0.96
C GLU A 20 -10.23 -2.60 -0.44
N THR A 21 -10.19 -3.89 -0.73
CA THR A 21 -11.07 -4.90 -0.14
C THR A 21 -10.19 -6.04 0.35
N GLU A 22 -10.25 -6.34 1.64
CA GLU A 22 -9.57 -7.48 2.24
C GLU A 22 -10.56 -8.26 3.11
N PHE A 23 -10.28 -9.54 3.30
CA PHE A 23 -11.02 -10.38 4.26
C PHE A 23 -10.11 -10.65 5.45
N ASP A 24 -10.59 -10.37 6.65
CA ASP A 24 -9.81 -10.71 7.84
C ASP A 24 -9.83 -12.24 8.12
N ASN A 25 -9.12 -12.65 9.17
CA ASN A 25 -9.02 -14.08 9.53
C ASN A 25 -10.37 -14.70 9.95
N GLU A 26 -11.39 -13.88 10.23
CA GLU A 26 -12.75 -14.33 10.54
C GLU A 26 -13.63 -14.36 9.29
N GLY A 27 -13.10 -13.91 8.14
CA GLY A 27 -13.79 -13.82 6.87
C GLY A 27 -14.66 -12.57 6.75
N GLU A 28 -14.52 -11.59 7.64
CA GLU A 28 -15.24 -10.32 7.54
C GLU A 28 -14.59 -9.43 6.48
N GLU A 29 -15.42 -8.89 5.58
CA GLU A 29 -14.99 -7.96 4.55
C GLU A 29 -14.66 -6.60 5.17
N ARG A 30 -13.44 -6.12 4.93
CA ARG A 30 -13.00 -4.76 5.26
C ARG A 30 -12.76 -3.98 3.98
N VAL A 31 -13.36 -2.80 3.93
CA VAL A 31 -13.34 -1.95 2.74
C VAL A 31 -12.74 -0.60 3.09
N THR A 32 -11.63 -0.28 2.44
CA THR A 32 -11.07 1.06 2.41
C THR A 32 -11.61 1.80 1.20
N SER A 33 -12.24 2.96 1.41
CA SER A 33 -12.84 3.74 0.32
C SER A 33 -11.79 4.35 -0.60
N PRO A 34 -12.10 4.57 -1.89
CA PRO A 34 -11.28 5.40 -2.78
C PRO A 34 -10.99 6.78 -2.16
N GLY A 35 -9.75 7.22 -2.28
CA GLY A 35 -9.25 8.48 -1.71
C GLY A 35 -8.77 8.38 -0.26
N SER A 36 -8.90 7.23 0.39
CA SER A 36 -8.39 7.03 1.75
C SER A 36 -6.87 7.13 1.78
N VAL A 37 -6.35 7.67 2.88
CA VAL A 37 -4.93 7.86 3.10
C VAL A 37 -4.42 6.78 4.04
N GLY A 38 -3.35 6.12 3.62
CA GLY A 38 -2.57 5.21 4.45
C GLY A 38 -1.14 5.69 4.62
N ARG A 39 -0.41 5.01 5.50
CA ARG A 39 1.00 5.29 5.80
C ARG A 39 1.81 4.00 5.76
N ILE A 40 3.04 4.11 5.26
CA ILE A 40 3.99 3.01 5.29
C ILE A 40 4.46 2.79 6.73
N THR A 41 4.23 1.60 7.27
CA THR A 41 4.64 1.18 8.62
C THR A 41 5.75 0.12 8.57
N GLY A 42 5.72 -0.76 7.57
CA GLY A 42 6.69 -1.82 7.33
C GLY A 42 7.37 -1.73 5.96
N ILE A 43 8.60 -2.24 5.86
CA ILE A 43 9.37 -2.30 4.61
C ILE A 43 10.15 -3.62 4.61
N ALA A 44 9.97 -4.42 3.57
CA ALA A 44 10.74 -5.64 3.29
C ALA A 44 11.56 -5.46 2.00
N ASN A 45 12.67 -6.21 1.87
CA ASN A 45 13.58 -6.19 0.71
C ASN A 45 13.33 -7.35 -0.27
N GLU A 46 12.09 -7.82 -0.32
CA GLU A 46 11.61 -8.90 -1.19
C GLU A 46 10.13 -8.62 -1.47
N ARG A 47 9.68 -8.85 -2.71
CA ARG A 47 8.25 -8.73 -3.06
C ARG A 47 7.47 -9.94 -2.55
N ASP A 48 6.14 -9.83 -2.52
CA ASP A 48 5.26 -10.92 -2.07
C ASP A 48 5.38 -12.20 -2.91
N ASN A 49 5.85 -12.10 -4.15
CA ASN A 49 6.11 -13.25 -5.02
C ASN A 49 7.51 -13.88 -4.85
N GLY A 50 8.35 -13.33 -3.95
CA GLY A 50 9.73 -13.78 -3.70
C GLY A 50 10.79 -13.15 -4.62
N ASP A 51 10.41 -12.26 -5.54
CA ASP A 51 11.37 -11.58 -6.42
C ASP A 51 12.10 -10.45 -5.69
N PRO A 52 13.33 -10.09 -6.14
CA PRO A 52 14.02 -8.89 -5.67
C PRO A 52 13.16 -7.63 -5.91
N GLY A 53 13.02 -6.82 -4.87
CA GLY A 53 12.23 -5.59 -4.89
C GLY A 53 11.93 -5.12 -3.47
N PHE A 54 10.82 -4.41 -3.30
CA PHE A 54 10.36 -3.97 -1.98
C PHE A 54 8.90 -4.30 -1.77
N CYS A 55 8.57 -4.67 -0.54
CA CYS A 55 7.19 -4.77 -0.09
C CYS A 55 6.94 -3.81 1.08
N TYR A 56 5.74 -3.26 1.14
CA TYR A 56 5.35 -2.20 2.07
C TYR A 56 4.08 -2.59 2.82
N ASP A 57 4.12 -2.48 4.14
CA ASP A 57 2.91 -2.55 4.96
C ASP A 57 2.30 -1.16 5.03
N LEU A 58 1.04 -1.04 4.63
CA LEU A 58 0.25 0.18 4.67
C LEU A 58 -0.81 0.07 5.76
N GLU A 59 -0.85 1.05 6.66
CA GLU A 59 -1.95 1.24 7.61
C GLU A 59 -2.81 2.42 7.14
N PHE A 60 -4.07 2.16 6.82
CA PHE A 60 -5.06 3.17 6.45
C PHE A 60 -5.72 3.80 7.68
N ASP A 61 -6.21 5.04 7.54
CA ASP A 61 -6.84 5.80 8.63
C ASP A 61 -8.12 5.12 9.20
N ASP A 62 -8.73 4.20 8.46
CA ASP A 62 -9.86 3.35 8.90
C ASP A 62 -9.42 2.12 9.72
N GLY A 63 -8.12 1.93 9.91
CA GLY A 63 -7.52 0.81 10.64
C GLY A 63 -7.27 -0.44 9.79
N GLN A 64 -7.50 -0.40 8.48
CA GLN A 64 -7.17 -1.51 7.59
C GLN A 64 -5.67 -1.57 7.31
N TRP A 65 -5.15 -2.80 7.26
CA TRP A 65 -3.76 -3.09 6.92
C TRP A 65 -3.73 -3.83 5.58
N VAL A 66 -2.89 -3.36 4.66
CA VAL A 66 -2.62 -4.06 3.40
C VAL A 66 -1.12 -4.10 3.16
N THR A 67 -0.67 -5.13 2.46
CA THR A 67 0.72 -5.28 2.02
C THR A 67 0.75 -5.11 0.51
N ARG A 68 1.62 -4.23 0.01
CA ARG A 68 1.74 -3.92 -1.43
C ARG A 68 3.20 -3.81 -1.83
N ASP A 69 3.52 -4.29 -3.01
CA ASP A 69 4.88 -4.21 -3.55
C ASP A 69 5.16 -2.87 -4.27
N ASP A 70 6.42 -2.67 -4.65
CA ASP A 70 6.87 -1.49 -5.40
C ASP A 70 6.16 -1.33 -6.75
N PHE A 71 5.85 -2.41 -7.47
CA PHE A 71 5.12 -2.31 -8.74
C PHE A 71 3.67 -1.86 -8.54
N GLU A 72 3.02 -2.34 -7.48
CA GLU A 72 1.68 -1.89 -7.14
C GLU A 72 1.69 -0.41 -6.75
N LEU A 73 2.64 0.05 -5.95
CA LEU A 73 2.74 1.48 -5.57
C LEU A 73 3.17 2.40 -6.73
N ASP A 74 3.84 1.88 -7.74
CA ASP A 74 4.14 2.57 -9.00
C ASP A 74 2.91 2.69 -9.93
N ASP A 75 1.89 1.85 -9.74
CA ASP A 75 0.64 1.91 -10.51
C ASP A 75 -0.18 3.14 -10.11
N SER A 76 0.03 4.23 -10.85
CA SER A 76 -0.67 5.50 -10.68
C SER A 76 -2.18 5.46 -10.94
N THR A 77 -2.73 4.32 -11.37
CA THR A 77 -4.18 4.09 -11.44
C THR A 77 -4.74 3.52 -10.12
N ARG A 78 -3.90 2.88 -9.30
CA ARG A 78 -4.27 2.28 -8.01
C ARG A 78 -3.83 3.13 -6.83
N TYR A 79 -2.62 3.68 -6.87
CA TYR A 79 -2.07 4.46 -5.75
C TYR A 79 -1.50 5.80 -6.18
N ARG A 80 -1.45 6.72 -5.22
CA ARG A 80 -0.69 7.95 -5.31
C ARG A 80 0.15 8.12 -4.06
N VAL A 81 1.46 8.02 -4.20
CA VAL A 81 2.42 8.32 -3.14
C VAL A 81 2.50 9.83 -2.94
N VAL A 82 2.41 10.27 -1.68
CA VAL A 82 2.46 11.68 -1.28
C VAL A 82 3.74 11.89 -0.45
N GLY A 83 4.68 12.63 -1.05
CA GLY A 83 5.94 13.05 -0.42
C GLY A 83 5.81 14.29 0.44
#